data_AF-A0A820JXK3-F1
#
_entry.id   AF-A0A820JXK3-F1
#
_cell.length_a   1.000
_cell.length_b   1.000
_cell.length_c   1.000
_cell.angle_alpha   90.00
_cell.angle_beta   90.00
_cell.angle_gamma   90.00
#
_symmetry.space_group_name_H-M   'P 1'
#
loop_
_entity.id
_entity.type
_entity.pdbx_description
1 polymer ?
#
loop_
_entity_poly.entity_id
_entity_poly.type
_entity_poly.pdbx_seq_one_letter_code
_entity_poly.pdbx_strand_id
1 'polypeptide(L)'
;LPLNNHFWSAIRSFDQLTSLDITLIQGADYLLLQILLDRSPRLYSLCFGNFYDIEIVSQLTSRSIHRLDFIKKNTYKKNFNSKQCDVLINSALGRQCEVLLINVENRINILQLVKNMSNLRSLIVQCKDD
;
A
#
# COMPACT_ATOMS: atom_id res chain seq x y z
N LEU A 1 -5.76 12.33 -3.50
CA LEU A 1 -4.74 13.39 -3.70
C LEU A 1 -5.06 14.09 -5.01
N PRO A 2 -5.11 15.44 -5.07
CA PRO A 2 -4.36 16.39 -4.24
C PRO A 2 -5.02 16.74 -2.88
N LEU A 3 -4.22 17.24 -1.94
CA LEU A 3 -4.64 17.80 -0.65
C LEU A 3 -4.29 19.30 -0.66
N ASN A 4 -5.22 20.17 -0.26
CA ASN A 4 -4.99 21.63 -0.23
C ASN A 4 -4.63 22.11 1.19
N ASN A 5 -4.22 23.38 1.32
CA ASN A 5 -3.86 23.96 2.63
C ASN A 5 -5.03 23.93 3.64
N HIS A 6 -6.28 23.95 3.16
CA HIS A 6 -7.46 23.79 4.01
C HIS A 6 -7.59 22.40 4.61
N PHE A 7 -7.22 21.35 3.86
CA PHE A 7 -7.19 19.99 4.39
C PHE A 7 -6.22 19.88 5.58
N TRP A 8 -5.01 20.43 5.41
CA TRP A 8 -3.98 20.39 6.45
C TRP A 8 -4.34 21.20 7.69
N SER A 9 -5.10 22.29 7.55
CA SER A 9 -5.55 23.10 8.68
C SER A 9 -6.81 22.56 9.35
N ALA A 10 -7.65 21.81 8.62
CA ALA A 10 -8.86 21.19 9.14
C ALA A 10 -8.57 19.96 10.02
N ILE A 11 -7.55 19.17 9.67
CA ILE A 11 -7.19 17.97 10.43
C ILE A 11 -6.12 18.33 11.47
N ARG A 12 -6.57 18.63 12.69
CA ARG A 12 -5.70 19.09 13.79
C ARG A 12 -4.83 17.98 14.40
N SER A 13 -5.13 16.71 14.17
CA SER A 13 -4.34 15.59 14.70
C SER A 13 -4.45 14.33 13.83
N PHE A 14 -3.43 14.03 13.04
CA PHE A 14 -3.30 12.75 12.32
C PHE A 14 -2.78 11.62 13.23
N ASP A 15 -2.40 11.97 14.45
CA ASP A 15 -1.86 11.11 15.50
C ASP A 15 -2.87 10.08 16.03
N GLN A 16 -4.15 10.20 15.70
CA GLN A 16 -5.17 9.16 15.95
C GLN A 16 -5.53 8.34 14.71
N LEU A 17 -5.02 8.69 13.53
CA LEU A 17 -5.35 7.98 12.29
C LEU A 17 -4.70 6.60 12.31
N THR A 18 -5.52 5.54 12.28
CA THR A 18 -5.06 4.15 12.32
C THR A 18 -5.17 3.43 10.97
N SER A 19 -6.03 3.92 10.09
CA SER A 19 -6.20 3.40 8.74
C SER A 19 -6.41 4.53 7.74
N LEU A 20 -5.85 4.38 6.55
CA LEU A 20 -5.97 5.33 5.46
C LEU A 20 -6.26 4.58 4.16
N ASP A 21 -7.32 4.99 3.45
CA ASP A 21 -7.61 4.55 2.08
C ASP A 21 -7.27 5.70 1.13
N ILE A 22 -6.39 5.44 0.17
CA ILE A 22 -5.92 6.42 -0.80
C ILE A 22 -6.32 6.04 -2.22
N THR A 23 -6.85 7.03 -2.93
CA THR A 23 -6.99 6.99 -4.39
C THR A 23 -5.97 7.95 -4.98
N LEU A 24 -5.03 7.40 -5.75
CA LEU A 24 -3.98 8.13 -6.45
C LEU A 24 -4.41 8.38 -7.89
N ILE A 25 -4.49 9.65 -8.25
CA ILE A 25 -4.69 10.07 -9.63
C ILE A 25 -3.37 9.99 -10.39
N GLN A 26 -3.42 9.84 -11.71
CA GLN A 26 -2.22 9.85 -12.55
C GLN A 26 -1.47 11.18 -12.37
N GLY A 27 -0.15 11.11 -12.18
CA GLY A 27 0.68 12.30 -11.93
C GLY A 27 0.57 12.88 -10.51
N ALA A 28 -0.04 12.17 -9.56
CA ALA A 28 -0.09 12.59 -8.18
C ALA A 28 1.32 12.71 -7.57
N ASP A 29 1.55 13.81 -6.85
CA ASP A 29 2.77 14.01 -6.06
C ASP A 29 2.75 13.12 -4.81
N TYR A 30 3.68 12.17 -4.76
CA TYR A 30 3.84 11.22 -3.67
C TYR A 30 4.46 11.87 -2.42
N LEU A 31 5.10 13.04 -2.55
CA LEU A 31 5.64 13.78 -1.40
C LEU A 31 4.55 14.16 -0.42
N LEU A 32 3.37 14.57 -0.92
CA LEU A 32 2.22 14.87 -0.08
C LEU A 32 1.71 13.64 0.67
N LEU A 33 1.76 12.47 0.03
CA LEU A 33 1.42 11.23 0.70
C LEU A 33 2.45 10.91 1.79
N GLN A 34 3.75 11.04 1.50
CA GLN A 34 4.80 10.80 2.48
C GLN A 34 4.63 11.72 3.71
N ILE A 35 4.38 13.02 3.52
CA ILE A 35 4.09 13.98 4.60
C ILE A 35 2.89 13.53 5.44
N LEU A 36 1.84 13.00 4.80
CA LEU A 36 0.68 12.46 5.50
C LEU A 36 1.06 11.25 6.37
N LEU A 37 1.87 10.33 5.83
CA LEU A 37 2.32 9.15 6.55
C LEU A 37 3.21 9.53 7.74
N ASP A 38 4.12 10.48 7.57
CA ASP A 38 5.04 10.96 8.61
C ASP A 38 4.31 11.63 9.77
N ARG A 39 3.19 12.31 9.48
CA ARG A 39 2.33 12.95 10.49
C ARG A 39 1.35 11.99 11.16
N SER A 40 1.29 10.74 10.72
CA SER A 40 0.33 9.74 11.21
C SER A 40 1.05 8.59 11.93
N PRO A 41 1.69 8.83 13.10
CA PRO A 41 2.53 7.83 13.77
C PRO A 41 1.78 6.57 14.24
N ARG A 42 0.45 6.60 14.26
CA ARG A 42 -0.40 5.45 14.61
C ARG A 42 -1.04 4.78 13.41
N LEU A 43 -0.69 5.19 12.19
CA LEU A 43 -1.26 4.65 10.96
C LEU A 43 -0.75 3.24 10.73
N TYR A 44 -1.61 2.26 11.02
CA TYR A 44 -1.30 0.85 10.94
C TYR A 44 -1.62 0.25 9.56
N SER A 45 -2.67 0.74 8.92
CA SER A 45 -3.21 0.18 7.69
C SER A 45 -3.26 1.19 6.55
N LEU A 46 -2.72 0.81 5.39
CA LEU A 46 -2.77 1.59 4.17
C LEU A 46 -3.45 0.79 3.05
N CYS A 47 -4.56 1.32 2.56
CA CYS A 47 -5.32 0.77 1.44
C CYS A 47 -5.09 1.62 0.19
N PHE A 48 -4.76 0.99 -0.92
CA PHE A 48 -4.61 1.63 -2.23
C PHE A 48 -5.87 1.36 -3.07
N GLY A 49 -6.83 2.26 -2.97
CA GLY A 49 -8.10 2.16 -3.71
C GLY A 49 -7.97 2.38 -5.22
N ASN A 50 -6.97 3.12 -5.69
CA ASN A 50 -6.56 3.14 -7.11
C ASN A 50 -5.12 3.62 -7.18
N PHE A 51 -4.27 2.93 -7.93
CA PHE A 51 -2.91 3.36 -8.17
C PHE A 51 -2.42 2.88 -9.54
N TYR A 52 -1.85 3.80 -10.31
CA TYR A 52 -1.38 3.53 -11.66
C TYR A 52 -0.03 2.82 -11.65
N ASP A 53 0.84 3.21 -10.71
CA ASP A 53 2.22 2.78 -10.65
C ASP A 53 2.57 2.22 -9.27
N ILE A 54 3.07 0.98 -9.23
CA ILE A 54 3.52 0.35 -7.99
C ILE A 54 4.81 0.98 -7.47
N GLU A 55 5.57 1.67 -8.33
CA GLU A 55 6.80 2.37 -7.95
C GLU A 55 6.57 3.46 -6.91
N ILE A 56 5.33 3.90 -6.69
CA ILE A 56 5.04 4.78 -5.54
C ILE A 56 5.29 4.06 -4.21
N VAL A 57 5.01 2.75 -4.12
CA VAL A 57 5.18 1.99 -2.89
C VAL A 57 6.65 1.84 -2.52
N SER A 58 7.55 1.78 -3.52
CA SER A 58 9.00 1.75 -3.28
C SER A 58 9.55 3.07 -2.73
N GLN A 59 8.84 4.17 -2.93
CA GLN A 59 9.23 5.51 -2.47
C GLN A 59 8.65 5.88 -1.10
N LEU A 60 7.59 5.20 -0.67
CA LEU A 60 6.94 5.48 0.60
C LEU A 60 7.62 4.75 1.75
N THR A 61 7.69 5.43 2.90
CA THR A 61 8.15 4.86 4.15
C THR A 61 7.22 5.24 5.29
N SER A 62 7.03 4.36 6.27
CA SER A 62 6.32 4.69 7.50
C SER A 62 6.51 3.55 8.49
N ARG A 63 7.06 3.78 9.67
CA ARG A 63 7.34 2.68 10.62
C ARG A 63 6.09 2.06 11.25
N SER A 64 4.94 2.73 11.18
CA SER A 64 3.71 2.28 11.82
C SER A 64 2.86 1.38 10.93
N ILE A 65 3.08 1.40 9.60
CA ILE A 65 2.25 0.67 8.64
C ILE A 65 2.70 -0.77 8.54
N HIS A 66 1.85 -1.68 9.01
CA HIS A 66 2.08 -3.13 8.94
C HIS A 66 1.01 -3.85 8.13
N ARG A 67 -0.03 -3.14 7.66
CA ARG A 67 -1.06 -3.70 6.80
C ARG A 67 -1.12 -2.95 5.48
N LEU A 68 -1.00 -3.69 4.38
CA LEU A 68 -1.16 -3.19 3.02
C LEU A 68 -2.34 -3.87 2.35
N ASP A 69 -3.22 -3.06 1.77
CA ASP A 69 -4.40 -3.53 1.07
C ASP A 69 -4.45 -2.98 -0.36
N PHE A 70 -4.37 -3.90 -1.33
CA PHE A 70 -4.48 -3.61 -2.76
C PHE A 70 -5.76 -4.19 -3.38
N ILE A 71 -6.65 -4.80 -2.58
CA ILE A 71 -7.89 -5.40 -3.07
C ILE A 71 -9.02 -4.39 -2.85
N LYS A 72 -9.23 -3.50 -3.82
CA LYS A 72 -10.41 -2.63 -3.78
C LYS A 72 -11.70 -3.42 -4.02
N LYS A 73 -12.77 -3.04 -3.34
CA LYS A 73 -14.12 -3.59 -3.53
C LYS A 73 -14.78 -3.27 -4.88
N ASN A 74 -14.42 -2.20 -5.60
CA ASN A 74 -15.30 -1.62 -6.64
C ASN A 74 -14.64 -1.08 -7.94
N THR A 75 -13.37 -1.34 -8.26
CA THR A 75 -12.81 -0.85 -9.54
C THR A 75 -11.53 -1.60 -9.93
N TYR A 76 -11.45 -2.01 -11.21
CA TYR A 76 -10.34 -2.69 -11.90
C TYR A 76 -9.43 -3.56 -11.00
N LYS A 77 -9.68 -4.87 -11.00
CA LYS A 77 -8.78 -5.86 -10.37
C LYS A 77 -7.42 -5.82 -11.05
N LYS A 78 -6.51 -4.98 -10.58
CA LYS A 78 -5.11 -5.01 -10.99
C LYS A 78 -4.48 -6.23 -10.35
N ASN A 79 -4.09 -7.17 -11.19
CA ASN A 79 -3.32 -8.34 -10.77
C ASN A 79 -1.84 -7.96 -10.81
N PHE A 80 -1.14 -8.25 -9.72
CA PHE A 80 0.30 -8.00 -9.63
C PHE A 80 1.05 -9.09 -10.38
N ASN A 81 1.89 -8.68 -11.33
CA ASN A 81 2.85 -9.55 -11.99
C ASN A 81 4.12 -9.75 -11.14
N SER A 82 5.05 -10.58 -11.61
CA SER A 82 6.31 -10.85 -10.90
C SER A 82 7.09 -9.58 -10.57
N LYS A 83 7.27 -8.68 -11.54
CA LYS A 83 8.05 -7.45 -11.34
C LYS A 83 7.41 -6.56 -10.28
N GLN A 84 6.08 -6.43 -10.28
CA GLN A 84 5.36 -5.64 -9.28
C GLN A 84 5.42 -6.26 -7.89
N CYS A 85 5.40 -7.60 -7.80
CA CYS A 85 5.64 -8.31 -6.54
C CYS A 85 7.07 -8.06 -6.03
N ASP A 86 8.07 -8.08 -6.91
CA ASP A 86 9.46 -7.81 -6.54
C ASP A 86 9.64 -6.37 -6.03
N VAL A 87 8.99 -5.38 -6.65
CA VAL A 87 8.97 -3.99 -6.16
C VAL A 87 8.37 -3.93 -4.75
N LEU A 88 7.23 -4.59 -4.53
CA LEU A 88 6.58 -4.63 -3.21
C LEU A 88 7.49 -5.28 -2.16
N ILE A 89 8.04 -6.46 -2.44
CA ILE A 89 8.94 -7.21 -1.55
C ILE A 89 10.12 -6.32 -1.11
N ASN A 90 10.68 -5.56 -2.05
CA ASN A 90 11.87 -4.75 -1.79
C ASN A 90 11.58 -3.38 -1.16
N SER A 91 10.32 -2.91 -1.19
CA SER A 91 9.92 -1.63 -0.60
C SER A 91 10.00 -1.61 0.93
N ALA A 92 10.19 -0.42 1.52
CA ALA A 92 10.20 -0.27 2.97
C ALA A 92 8.88 -0.73 3.61
N LEU A 93 7.75 -0.36 3.01
CA LEU A 93 6.43 -0.79 3.47
C LEU A 93 6.26 -2.31 3.35
N GLY A 94 6.73 -2.92 2.27
CA GLY A 94 6.63 -4.37 2.08
C GLY A 94 7.49 -5.17 3.06
N ARG A 95 8.71 -4.72 3.35
CA ARG A 95 9.63 -5.42 4.26
C ARG A 95 9.09 -5.57 5.69
N GLN A 96 8.28 -4.63 6.16
CA GLN A 96 7.68 -4.65 7.50
C GLN A 96 6.20 -5.05 7.51
N CYS A 97 5.64 -5.34 6.33
CA CYS A 97 4.23 -5.70 6.17
C CYS A 97 3.97 -7.05 6.86
N GLU A 98 3.02 -7.06 7.80
CA GLU A 98 2.56 -8.26 8.49
C GLU A 98 1.29 -8.83 7.85
N VAL A 99 0.44 -7.96 7.28
CA VAL A 99 -0.84 -8.34 6.67
C VAL A 99 -0.94 -7.77 5.26
N LEU A 100 -0.99 -8.65 4.25
CA LEU A 100 -1.09 -8.28 2.85
C LEU A 100 -2.40 -8.78 2.24
N LEU A 101 -3.15 -7.87 1.63
CA LEU A 101 -4.28 -8.17 0.76
C LEU A 101 -3.90 -7.79 -0.67
N ILE A 102 -3.84 -8.75 -1.59
CA ILE A 102 -3.34 -8.53 -2.96
C ILE A 102 -4.02 -9.43 -4.00
N ASN A 103 -4.19 -8.95 -5.23
CA ASN A 103 -4.51 -9.81 -6.37
C ASN A 103 -3.22 -10.05 -7.16
N VAL A 104 -2.96 -11.28 -7.59
CA VAL A 104 -1.75 -11.65 -8.35
C VAL A 104 -2.11 -12.34 -9.65
N GLU A 105 -1.22 -12.28 -10.63
CA GLU A 105 -1.43 -12.95 -11.91
C GLU A 105 -1.30 -14.47 -11.75
N ASN A 106 -0.18 -14.95 -11.22
CA ASN A 106 0.14 -16.38 -11.19
C ASN A 106 0.45 -16.87 -9.78
N ARG A 107 0.23 -18.17 -9.51
CA ARG A 107 0.53 -18.80 -8.20
C ARG A 107 2.01 -18.70 -7.80
N ILE A 108 2.93 -18.61 -8.77
CA ILE A 108 4.36 -18.40 -8.52
C ILE A 108 4.59 -17.09 -7.75
N ASN A 109 3.80 -16.05 -8.02
CA ASN A 109 3.92 -14.77 -7.33
C ASN A 109 3.52 -14.87 -5.86
N ILE A 110 2.54 -15.72 -5.52
CA ILE A 110 2.19 -16.05 -4.13
C ILE A 110 3.41 -16.64 -3.41
N LEU A 111 4.07 -17.62 -4.03
CA LEU A 111 5.25 -18.26 -3.46
C LEU A 111 6.40 -17.27 -3.28
N GLN A 112 6.59 -16.34 -4.22
CA GLN A 112 7.60 -15.28 -4.10
C GLN A 112 7.31 -14.35 -2.92
N LEU A 113 6.06 -13.91 -2.74
CA LEU A 113 5.66 -13.03 -1.63
C LEU A 113 5.89 -13.72 -0.28
N VAL A 114 5.39 -14.96 -0.12
CA VAL A 114 5.50 -15.73 1.12
C VAL A 114 6.96 -16.01 1.49
N LYS A 115 7.82 -16.31 0.52
CA LYS A 115 9.24 -16.61 0.80
C LYS A 115 10.06 -15.39 1.18
N ASN A 116 9.75 -14.22 0.60
CA ASN A 116 10.65 -13.06 0.68
C ASN A 116 10.15 -11.94 1.62
N MET A 117 8.86 -11.91 1.97
CA MET A 117 8.32 -10.97 2.95
C MET A 117 8.42 -11.58 4.36
N SER A 118 9.60 -11.48 4.98
CA SER A 118 9.92 -12.17 6.23
C SER A 118 9.02 -11.84 7.43
N ASN A 119 8.38 -10.65 7.43
CA ASN A 119 7.46 -10.24 8.49
C ASN A 119 5.99 -10.59 8.19
N LEU A 120 5.70 -11.18 7.02
CA LEU A 120 4.34 -11.49 6.60
C LEU A 120 3.76 -12.62 7.48
N ARG A 121 2.66 -12.31 8.17
CA ARG A 121 1.92 -13.24 9.04
C ARG A 121 0.59 -13.68 8.44
N SER A 122 -0.02 -12.81 7.65
CA SER A 122 -1.31 -13.07 7.00
C SER A 122 -1.29 -12.60 5.56
N LEU A 123 -1.62 -13.52 4.65
CA LEU A 123 -1.77 -13.24 3.23
C LEU A 123 -3.20 -13.58 2.78
N ILE A 124 -3.90 -12.59 2.26
CA ILE A 124 -5.20 -12.77 1.61
C ILE A 124 -4.97 -12.47 0.14
N VAL A 125 -5.14 -13.47 -0.70
CA VAL A 125 -4.78 -13.40 -2.12
C VAL A 125 -5.90 -13.89 -3.02
N GLN A 126 -6.12 -13.17 -4.13
CA GLN A 126 -6.86 -13.69 -5.28
C GLN A 126 -5.86 -13.91 -6.42
N CYS A 127 -5.80 -15.13 -6.94
CA CYS A 127 -4.99 -15.44 -8.12
C CYS A 127 -5.87 -15.41 -9.37
N LYS A 128 -5.37 -14.87 -10.48
CA LYS A 128 -6.11 -14.88 -11.75
C LYS A 128 -6.17 -16.28 -12.38
N ASP A 129 -5.13 -17.09 -12.17
CA ASP A 129 -5.04 -18.45 -12.70
C ASP A 129 -5.84 -19.52 -11.91
N ASP A 130 -6.60 -19.11 -10.90
CA ASP A 130 -7.56 -19.95 -10.14
C ASP A 130 -8.98 -19.75 -10.69
#